data_AF-A0A3D1BYJ4-F1
#
_entry.id   AF-A0A3D1BYJ4-F1
#
_cell.length_a   1.000
_cell.length_b   1.000
_cell.length_c   1.000
_cell.angle_alpha   90.00
_cell.angle_beta   90.00
_cell.angle_gamma   90.00
#
_symmetry.space_group_name_H-M   'P 1'
#
loop_
_entity.id
_entity.type
_entity.pdbx_description
1 polymer ?
#
loop_
_entity_poly.entity_id
_entity_poly.type
_entity_poly.pdbx_seq_one_letter_code
_entity_poly.pdbx_strand_id
1 'polypeptide(L)' 'YEFEGKRYDCGDKLGFMKANIEFSKRHPEIGKEFTEFLKSIS' A
#
# COMPACT_ATOMS: atom_id res chain seq x y z
N TYR A 1 15.03 3.99 -20.76
CA TYR A 1 13.85 4.68 -20.19
C TYR A 1 13.96 4.57 -18.68
N GLU A 2 14.27 5.67 -18.01
CA GLU A 2 14.23 5.72 -16.55
C GLU A 2 12.78 5.96 -16.12
N PHE A 3 12.31 5.13 -15.22
CA PHE A 3 10.99 5.24 -14.64
C PHE A 3 11.13 5.89 -13.28
N GLU A 4 10.51 7.05 -13.09
CA GLU A 4 10.38 7.66 -11.77
C GLU A 4 9.11 7.13 -11.09
N GLY A 5 9.31 6.32 -10.06
CA GLY A 5 8.23 5.79 -9.24
C GLY A 5 8.67 4.59 -8.41
N LYS A 6 7.89 4.30 -7.38
CA LYS A 6 8.11 3.10 -6.55
C LYS A 6 7.55 1.88 -7.28
N ARG A 7 8.42 0.94 -7.62
CA ARG A 7 8.02 -0.37 -8.14
C ARG A 7 7.75 -1.31 -6.98
N TYR A 8 6.63 -2.01 -7.06
CA TYR A 8 6.34 -3.13 -6.19
C TYR A 8 6.55 -4.41 -7.00
N ASP A 9 7.33 -5.32 -6.45
CA ASP A 9 7.42 -6.67 -7.02
C ASP A 9 6.18 -7.44 -6.58
N CYS A 10 5.25 -7.67 -7.50
CA CYS A 10 4.06 -8.48 -7.23
C CYS A 10 4.29 -9.98 -7.49
N GLY A 11 5.49 -10.38 -7.92
CA GLY A 11 5.87 -11.79 -8.08
C GLY A 11 6.15 -12.48 -6.75
N ASP A 12 6.43 -11.70 -5.70
CA ASP A 12 6.58 -12.18 -4.33
C ASP A 12 5.35 -11.81 -3.48
N LYS A 13 4.94 -12.74 -2.60
CA LYS A 13 3.73 -12.57 -1.78
C LYS A 13 3.83 -11.35 -0.85
N LEU A 14 5.02 -11.06 -0.34
CA LEU A 14 5.24 -9.94 0.57
C LEU A 14 5.19 -8.60 -0.17
N GLY A 15 5.76 -8.52 -1.36
CA GLY A 15 5.71 -7.37 -2.25
C GLY A 15 4.27 -7.05 -2.69
N PHE A 16 3.47 -8.07 -3.00
CA PHE A 16 2.04 -7.91 -3.24
C PHE A 16 1.30 -7.30 -2.04
N MET A 17 1.56 -7.81 -0.82
CA MET A 17 0.94 -7.27 0.40
C MET A 17 1.38 -5.82 0.68
N LYS A 18 2.65 -5.50 0.45
CA LYS A 18 3.18 -4.12 0.59
C LYS A 18 2.51 -3.17 -0.40
N ALA A 19 2.31 -3.59 -1.65
CA ALA A 19 1.58 -2.81 -2.63
C ALA A 19 0.16 -2.52 -2.14
N ASN A 20 -0.59 -3.55 -1.76
CA ASN A 20 -1.97 -3.39 -1.28
C ASN A 20 -2.07 -2.43 -0.10
N ILE A 21 -1.19 -2.53 0.90
CA ILE A 21 -1.19 -1.59 2.04
C ILE A 21 -0.99 -0.15 1.56
N GLU A 22 -0.05 0.10 0.65
CA GLU A 22 0.28 1.45 0.21
C GLU A 22 -0.79 2.04 -0.72
N PHE A 23 -1.44 1.23 -1.54
CA PHE A 23 -2.59 1.65 -2.35
C PHE A 23 -3.83 1.88 -1.50
N SER A 24 -4.14 1.01 -0.53
CA SER A 24 -5.29 1.17 0.37
C SER A 24 -5.21 2.47 1.18
N LYS A 25 -4.02 2.87 1.64
CA LYS A 25 -3.81 4.17 2.32
C LYS A 25 -4.15 5.38 1.44
N ARG A 26 -4.01 5.27 0.12
CA ARG A 26 -4.26 6.35 -0.85
C ARG A 26 -5.70 6.31 -1.39
N HIS A 27 -6.50 5.32 -1.02
CA HIS A 27 -7.85 5.15 -1.54
C HIS A 27 -8.76 6.30 -1.05
N PRO A 28 -9.52 6.96 -1.95
CA PRO A 28 -10.29 8.16 -1.61
C PRO A 28 -11.38 7.91 -0.55
N GLU A 29 -12.03 6.74 -0.60
CA GLU A 29 -13.11 6.38 0.32
C GLU A 29 -12.59 5.74 1.62
N ILE A 30 -11.81 4.66 1.52
CA ILE A 30 -11.42 3.86 2.70
C ILE A 30 -10.05 4.23 3.28
N GLY A 31 -9.25 5.07 2.62
CA GLY A 31 -7.84 5.27 3.00
C GLY A 31 -7.65 5.90 4.38
N LYS A 32 -8.57 6.79 4.78
CA LYS A 32 -8.58 7.40 6.11
C LYS A 32 -8.84 6.35 7.19
N GLU A 33 -9.94 5.59 7.07
CA GLU A 33 -10.33 4.55 8.02
C GLU A 33 -9.29 3.43 8.08
N PHE A 34 -8.77 3.03 6.92
CA PHE A 34 -7.72 2.01 6.82
C PHE A 34 -6.42 2.46 7.51
N THR A 35 -6.05 3.74 7.38
CA THR A 35 -4.87 4.27 8.07
C THR A 35 -5.05 4.30 9.59
N GLU A 36 -6.24 4.65 10.08
CA GLU A 36 -6.55 4.60 11.51
C GLU A 36 -6.55 3.16 12.05
N PHE A 37 -7.09 2.20 11.30
CA PHE A 37 -7.00 0.78 11.64
C PHE A 37 -5.54 0.30 11.76
N LEU A 38 -4.66 0.69 10.83
CA LEU A 38 -3.25 0.31 10.91
C LEU A 38 -2.53 0.90 12.13
N LYS A 39 -2.93 2.09 12.60
CA LYS A 39 -2.39 2.69 13.83
C LYS A 39 -2.86 1.97 15.08
N SER A 40 -4.06 1.39 15.08
CA SER A 40 -4.62 0.72 16.27
C SER A 40 -4.00 -0.65 16.54
N ILE A 41 -3.34 -1.25 15.55
CA ILE A 41 -2.68 -2.55 15.66
C ILE A 41 -1.14 -2.45 15.81
N SER A 42 -0.60 -1.23 15.88
CA SER A 42 0.83 -0.97 16.12
C SER A 42 1.13 -0.76 17.60
#